data_AF-A0AAJ1VMJ1-F1
#
_entry.id   AF-A0AAJ1VMJ1-F1
#
_cell.length_a   1.000
_cell.length_b   1.000
_cell.length_c   1.000
_cell.angle_alpha   90.00
_cell.angle_beta   90.00
_cell.angle_gamma   90.00
#
_symmetry.space_group_name_H-M   'P 1'
#
loop_
_entity.id
_entity.type
_entity.pdbx_description
1 polymer ?
#
loop_
_entity_poly.entity_id
_entity_poly.type
_entity_poly.pdbx_seq_one_letter_code
_entity_poly.pdbx_strand_id
1 'polypeptide(L)'
;TYSIADAKNRQTAFEQQTDIVLTNHDGVKQIAANPSLLSGFNTVVVDESTAFKNRNSQRSKALAKIVNTMKDRVILTGTPNSN
;
A
#
# COMPACT_ATOMS: atom_id res chain seq x y z
N THR A 1 -15.36 4.52 7.54
CA THR A 1 -14.90 3.48 8.49
C THR A 1 -13.53 2.98 8.08
N TYR A 2 -12.74 2.44 9.00
CA TYR A 2 -11.38 1.95 8.69
C TYR A 2 -11.11 0.57 9.27
N SER A 3 -10.20 -0.18 8.66
CA SER A 3 -9.64 -1.42 9.18
C SER A 3 -8.10 -1.34 9.25
N ILE A 4 -7.51 -2.16 10.11
CA ILE A 4 -6.05 -2.27 10.25
C ILE A 4 -5.64 -3.69 9.86
N ALA A 5 -4.79 -3.78 8.84
CA ALA A 5 -4.30 -5.01 8.25
C ALA A 5 -2.86 -5.31 8.70
N ASP A 6 -2.73 -6.32 9.56
CA ASP A 6 -1.47 -6.94 9.97
C ASP A 6 -1.22 -8.28 9.24
N ALA A 7 -0.18 -9.01 9.63
CA ALA A 7 0.16 -10.28 8.99
C ALA A 7 -0.89 -11.39 9.19
N LYS A 8 -1.68 -11.35 10.27
CA LYS A 8 -2.64 -12.38 10.67
C LYS A 8 -4.04 -12.12 10.09
N ASN A 9 -4.43 -10.85 9.95
CA ASN A 9 -5.79 -10.46 9.58
C ASN A 9 -5.89 -9.75 8.22
N ARG A 10 -4.81 -9.68 7.43
CA ARG A 10 -4.79 -8.88 6.19
C ARG A 10 -5.98 -9.14 5.29
N GLN A 11 -6.24 -10.40 4.97
CA GLN A 11 -7.30 -10.74 4.04
C GLN A 11 -8.66 -10.28 4.55
N THR A 12 -8.98 -10.58 5.82
CA THR A 12 -10.24 -10.17 6.42
C THR A 12 -10.36 -8.65 6.53
N ALA A 13 -9.27 -7.92 6.79
CA ALA A 13 -9.26 -6.46 6.84
C ALA A 13 -9.59 -5.81 5.48
N PHE A 14 -9.17 -6.42 4.36
CA PHE A 14 -9.50 -5.96 3.00
C PHE A 14 -10.88 -6.42 2.51
N GLU A 15 -11.40 -7.54 3.03
CA GLU A 15 -12.75 -8.04 2.72
C GLU A 15 -13.83 -7.35 3.55
N GLN A 16 -13.47 -6.73 4.68
CA GLN A 16 -14.35 -5.87 5.44
C GLN A 16 -14.81 -4.68 4.58
N GLN A 17 -16.11 -4.39 4.60
CA GLN A 17 -16.69 -3.21 3.94
C GLN A 17 -16.26 -1.91 4.66
N THR A 18 -15.02 -1.52 4.45
CA THR A 18 -14.39 -0.33 5.04
C THR A 18 -13.90 0.60 3.95
N ASP A 19 -13.97 1.91 4.23
CA ASP A 19 -13.54 2.93 3.28
C ASP A 19 -12.01 3.04 3.19
N ILE A 20 -11.30 2.67 4.27
CA ILE A 20 -9.85 2.81 4.41
C ILE A 20 -9.26 1.55 5.05
N VAL A 21 -8.22 1.00 4.44
CA VAL A 21 -7.42 -0.10 5.01
C VAL A 21 -6.01 0.40 5.28
N LEU A 22 -5.57 0.33 6.53
CA LEU A 22 -4.23 0.72 6.96
C LEU A 22 -3.34 -0.52 7.05
N THR A 23 -2.12 -0.45 6.50
CA THR A 23 -1.14 -1.54 6.63
C THR A 23 0.27 -1.00 6.76
N ASN A 24 1.18 -1.83 7.28
CA ASN A 24 2.59 -1.47 7.36
C ASN A 24 3.28 -1.59 5.98
N HIS A 25 4.48 -1.01 5.85
CA HIS A 25 5.23 -1.03 4.58
C HIS A 25 5.58 -2.44 4.08
N ASP A 26 5.67 -3.43 4.97
CA ASP A 26 6.00 -4.81 4.60
C ASP A 26 4.80 -5.56 4.00
N GLY A 27 3.57 -5.16 4.37
CA GLY A 27 2.31 -5.73 3.86
C GLY A 27 2.13 -5.54 2.36
N VAL A 28 2.75 -4.51 1.78
CA VAL A 28 2.70 -4.15 0.36
C VAL A 28 3.07 -5.34 -0.54
N LYS A 29 4.03 -6.19 -0.14
CA LYS A 29 4.43 -7.36 -0.93
C LYS A 29 3.30 -8.38 -1.08
N GLN A 30 2.59 -8.66 0.00
CA GLN A 30 1.50 -9.64 0.01
C GLN A 30 0.26 -9.08 -0.69
N ILE A 31 -0.01 -7.79 -0.57
CA ILE A 31 -1.08 -7.11 -1.32
C ILE A 31 -0.79 -7.15 -2.82
N ALA A 32 0.42 -6.82 -3.24
CA ALA A 32 0.83 -6.86 -4.65
C ALA A 32 0.80 -8.27 -5.25
N ALA A 33 0.85 -9.32 -4.42
CA ALA A 33 0.70 -10.71 -4.85
C ALA A 33 -0.77 -11.12 -5.05
N ASN A 34 -1.71 -10.44 -4.38
CA ASN A 34 -3.16 -10.71 -4.44
C ASN A 34 -3.94 -9.44 -4.85
N PRO A 35 -3.96 -9.07 -6.16
CA PRO A 35 -4.62 -7.85 -6.63
C PRO A 35 -6.12 -7.77 -6.34
N SER A 36 -6.79 -8.91 -6.14
CA SER A 36 -8.21 -8.95 -5.77
C SER A 36 -8.51 -8.23 -4.46
N LEU A 37 -7.56 -8.16 -3.53
CA LEU A 37 -7.69 -7.41 -2.28
C LEU A 37 -7.89 -5.90 -2.52
N LEU A 38 -7.42 -5.39 -3.66
CA LEU A 38 -7.55 -3.98 -4.02
C LEU A 38 -8.87 -3.67 -4.74
N SER A 39 -9.74 -4.67 -4.95
CA SER A 39 -11.04 -4.47 -5.57
C SER A 39 -11.88 -3.47 -4.76
N GLY A 40 -12.43 -2.46 -5.44
CA GLY A 40 -13.18 -1.39 -4.79
C GLY A 40 -12.33 -0.22 -4.28
N PHE A 41 -11.00 -0.35 -4.23
CA PHE A 41 -10.10 0.76 -3.92
C PHE A 41 -9.60 1.43 -5.19
N ASN A 42 -9.52 2.76 -5.16
CA ASN A 42 -9.01 3.58 -6.26
C ASN A 42 -7.88 4.52 -5.84
N THR A 43 -7.57 4.58 -4.54
CA THR A 43 -6.63 5.52 -3.94
C THR A 43 -5.59 4.77 -3.14
N VAL A 44 -4.32 5.16 -3.29
CA VAL A 44 -3.23 4.71 -2.41
C VAL A 44 -2.57 5.89 -1.75
N VAL A 45 -2.43 5.80 -0.43
CA VAL A 45 -1.70 6.77 0.39
C VAL A 45 -0.44 6.09 0.92
N VAL A 46 0.71 6.68 0.62
CA VAL A 46 2.01 6.20 1.10
C VAL A 46 2.54 7.21 2.10
N ASP A 47 2.40 6.88 3.38
CA ASP A 47 3.05 7.62 4.43
C ASP A 47 4.50 7.19 4.61
N GLU A 48 5.36 8.16 4.92
CA GLU A 48 6.83 8.06 4.92
C GLU A 48 7.38 7.36 3.67
N SER A 49 7.21 8.00 2.52
CA SER A 49 7.58 7.44 1.22
C SER A 49 9.07 7.14 1.04
N THR A 50 9.94 7.69 1.89
CA THR A 50 11.39 7.36 1.88
C THR A 50 11.64 5.88 2.14
N ALA A 51 10.71 5.16 2.77
CA ALA A 51 10.76 3.71 2.92
C ALA A 51 10.79 2.94 1.59
N PHE A 52 10.36 3.58 0.49
CA PHE A 52 10.29 3.03 -0.87
C PHE A 52 11.29 3.66 -1.85
N LYS A 53 12.29 4.41 -1.38
CA LYS A 53 13.29 5.09 -2.23
C LYS A 53 14.10 4.16 -3.12
N ASN A 54 14.44 2.97 -2.63
CA ASN A 54 15.27 2.03 -3.39
C ASN A 54 14.43 1.24 -4.41
N ARG A 55 14.41 1.72 -5.66
CA ARG A 55 13.71 1.09 -6.81
C ARG A 55 14.02 -0.40 -7.00
N ASN A 56 15.21 -0.87 -6.61
CA ASN A 56 15.60 -2.27 -6.75
C ASN A 56 15.02 -3.17 -5.64
N SER A 57 14.57 -2.58 -4.54
CA SER A 57 14.01 -3.31 -3.41
C SER A 57 12.69 -3.99 -3.77
N GLN A 58 12.41 -5.13 -3.11
CA GLN A 58 11.14 -5.84 -3.30
C GLN A 58 9.93 -4.98 -2.91
N ARG A 59 10.06 -4.14 -1.87
CA ARG A 59 8.99 -3.26 -1.40
C ARG A 59 8.65 -2.19 -2.43
N SER A 60 9.65 -1.53 -3.00
CA SER A 60 9.43 -0.49 -4.03
C SER A 60 8.84 -1.08 -5.30
N LYS A 61 9.29 -2.28 -5.71
CA LYS A 61 8.71 -3.00 -6.86
C LYS A 61 7.26 -3.42 -6.60
N ALA A 62 6.95 -3.88 -5.38
CA ALA A 62 5.59 -4.25 -5.00
C ALA A 62 4.67 -3.01 -4.97
N LEU A 63 5.12 -1.91 -4.36
CA LEU A 63 4.38 -0.66 -4.34
C LEU A 63 4.12 -0.15 -5.76
N ALA A 64 5.12 -0.21 -6.65
CA ALA A 64 4.97 0.16 -8.05
C ALA A 64 3.83 -0.60 -8.76
N LYS A 65 3.62 -1.88 -8.43
CA LYS A 65 2.49 -2.65 -8.97
C LYS A 65 1.15 -2.13 -8.46
N ILE A 66 1.05 -1.83 -7.16
CA ILE A 66 -0.18 -1.32 -6.53
C ILE A 66 -0.51 0.08 -7.05
N VAL A 67 0.44 1.01 -7.07
CA VAL A 67 0.16 2.39 -7.51
C VAL A 67 -0.29 2.47 -8.97
N ASN A 68 0.10 1.51 -9.81
CA ASN A 68 -0.33 1.43 -11.21
C ASN A 68 -1.79 0.99 -11.38
N THR A 69 -2.39 0.35 -10.37
CA THR A 69 -3.82 0.00 -10.38
C THR A 69 -4.71 1.09 -9.76
N MET A 70 -4.11 2.12 -9.17
CA MET A 70 -4.81 3.16 -8.43
C MET A 70 -4.94 4.42 -9.28
N LYS A 71 -6.14 5.02 -9.22
CA LYS A 71 -6.44 6.30 -9.86
C LYS A 71 -5.70 7.43 -9.16
N ASP A 72 -5.84 7.50 -7.84
CA ASP A 72 -5.31 8.59 -7.02
C ASP A 72 -4.14 8.10 -6.16
N ARG A 73 -3.10 8.93 -6.04
CA ARG A 73 -1.86 8.59 -5.35
C ARG A 73 -1.44 9.76 -4.48
N VAL A 74 -1.36 9.54 -3.17
CA VAL A 74 -0.90 10.52 -2.20
C VAL A 74 0.38 10.02 -1.58
N ILE A 75 1.41 10.86 -1.59
CA ILE A 75 2.74 10.54 -1.10
C ILE A 75 3.08 11.55 -0.01
N LEU A 76 3.38 11.07 1.20
CA LEU A 76 3.74 11.90 2.34
C LEU A 76 5.20 11.61 2.72
N THR A 77 5.97 12.66 2.99
CA THR A 77 7.31 12.57 3.58
C THR A 77 7.72 13.92 4.16
N GLY A 78 8.40 13.89 5.30
CA GLY A 78 9.07 15.07 5.86
C GLY A 78 10.47 15.31 5.28
N THR A 79 10.99 14.38 4.48
CA THR A 79 12.38 14.43 3.96
C THR A 79 12.43 14.14 2.46
N PRO A 80 11.96 15.08 1.61
CA PRO A 80 12.03 14.93 0.16
C PRO A 80 13.50 14.96 -0.29
N ASN A 81 14.08 13.77 -0.46
CA ASN A 81 15.45 13.60 -0.93
C ASN A 81 15.43 12.96 -2.32
N SER A 82 16.39 13.34 -3.16
CA SER A 82 16.60 12.71 -4.47
C SER A 82 17.04 11.24 -4.29
N ASN A 83 16.65 10.39 -5.24
CA ASN A 83 17.10 8.99 -5.33
C ASN A 83 18.50 8.89 -5.93
#